data_AF-A0A0M8XHA7-F1
#
_entry.id   AF-A0A0M8XHA7-F1
#
_cell.length_a   1.000
_cell.length_b   1.000
_cell.length_c   1.000
_cell.angle_alpha   90.00
_cell.angle_beta   90.00
_cell.angle_gamma   90.00
#
_symmetry.space_group_name_H-M   'P 1'
#
loop_
_entity.id
_entity.type
_entity.pdbx_description
1 polymer ?
#
loop_
_entity_poly.entity_id
_entity_poly.type
_entity_poly.pdbx_seq_one_letter_code
_entity_poly.pdbx_strand_id
1 'polypeptide(L)'
;MTVDIDFTAFFDTTPSPYLVLDTDLVIRYVNPAYLQTTGRTRGELVGKHFFDALPQRPGTPDDPQRKVKASLCQVRDTGKPDMLVLQRYDIPAPGRPDGFEERWWSKIHTPLPGPDGAVKWIVQRAEDVTAFFRSDRARELGEEFTTREKGLAAELYTRTDELHRLNRELLQAHAREQQVAVTLQEAMLSVPDLGRHDNIAVRYLPATTSLNVCGDWYDVVDLPPDRYAAAVGDVVGHGLHAAAVMGMLRSALSAVIRAIPSPAQALEVLGLYARSVDGAMAATAVKVLIDTRSRLLIYSNAGHPPPVLLHRDGTCELLDRATDPPLGAREHHVPRPQAGLTYTPGDTLVLYTDGLIERRGEDIDDGLARLTTVLGTERDLPPDPLADALLARLDIAEGAPDDVALIIIRL
;
A
#
# COMPACT_ATOMS: atom_id res chain seq x y z
N MET A 1 -27.37 28.21 24.78
CA MET A 1 -26.02 28.44 24.23
C MET A 1 -26.10 28.13 22.75
N THR A 2 -26.26 29.14 21.89
CA THR A 2 -26.15 28.97 20.45
C THR A 2 -24.66 28.83 20.13
N VAL A 3 -24.26 27.62 19.76
CA VAL A 3 -22.93 27.36 19.22
C VAL A 3 -22.81 28.18 17.92
N ASP A 4 -21.70 28.89 17.75
CA ASP A 4 -21.41 29.66 16.54
C ASP A 4 -21.05 28.68 15.41
N ILE A 5 -22.07 28.09 14.79
CA ILE A 5 -21.95 27.12 13.70
C ILE A 5 -22.32 27.83 12.40
N ASP A 6 -21.39 27.88 11.45
CA ASP A 6 -21.70 28.26 10.08
C ASP A 6 -22.50 27.12 9.40
N PHE A 7 -23.82 27.27 9.40
CA PHE A 7 -24.71 26.30 8.78
C PHE A 7 -24.52 26.19 7.26
N THR A 8 -24.00 27.21 6.59
CA THR A 8 -23.69 27.13 5.15
C THR A 8 -22.52 26.20 4.91
N ALA A 9 -21.43 26.39 5.65
CA ALA A 9 -20.27 25.50 5.60
C ALA A 9 -20.63 24.06 6.03
N PHE A 10 -21.52 23.92 7.03
CA PHE A 10 -22.05 22.62 7.43
C PHE A 10 -22.76 21.93 6.25
N PHE A 11 -23.75 22.57 5.62
CA PHE A 11 -24.46 21.95 4.50
C PHE A 11 -23.56 21.72 3.28
N ASP A 12 -22.61 22.62 2.99
CA ASP A 12 -21.68 22.49 1.86
C ASP A 12 -20.75 21.27 2.01
N THR A 13 -20.47 20.82 3.23
CA THR A 13 -19.64 19.62 3.52
C THR A 13 -20.44 18.33 3.66
N THR A 14 -21.77 18.39 3.74
CA THR A 14 -22.60 17.18 3.83
C THR A 14 -22.62 16.42 2.50
N PRO A 15 -22.42 15.08 2.51
CA PRO A 15 -22.39 14.28 1.29
C PRO A 15 -23.78 13.97 0.72
N SER A 16 -24.85 14.16 1.51
CA SER A 16 -26.23 13.95 1.03
C SER A 16 -26.74 15.18 0.26
N PRO A 17 -27.49 15.00 -0.83
CA PRO A 17 -28.04 16.09 -1.63
C PRO A 17 -29.17 16.81 -0.88
N TYR A 18 -28.92 18.07 -0.54
CA TYR A 18 -29.85 18.94 0.17
C TYR A 18 -30.22 20.18 -0.67
N LEU A 19 -31.49 20.56 -0.59
CA LEU A 19 -31.94 21.89 -0.94
C LEU A 19 -32.82 22.49 0.16
N VAL A 20 -32.91 23.83 0.18
CA VAL A 20 -33.79 24.58 1.08
C VAL A 20 -34.73 25.44 0.25
N LEU A 21 -36.02 25.34 0.57
CA LEU A 21 -37.12 26.08 -0.05
C LEU A 21 -37.73 27.06 0.97
N ASP A 22 -38.27 28.17 0.48
CA ASP A 22 -39.22 28.98 1.25
C ASP A 22 -40.66 28.49 1.11
N THR A 23 -41.60 29.19 1.76
CA THR A 23 -43.03 28.86 1.75
C THR A 23 -43.69 29.03 0.39
N ASP A 24 -43.08 29.82 -0.51
CA ASP A 24 -43.48 30.01 -1.90
C ASP A 24 -42.80 29.00 -2.84
N LEU A 25 -42.07 28.03 -2.29
CA LEU A 25 -41.33 26.99 -3.01
C LEU A 25 -40.23 27.53 -3.93
N VAL A 26 -39.67 28.69 -3.59
CA VAL A 26 -38.45 29.23 -4.22
C VAL A 26 -37.23 28.58 -3.58
N ILE A 27 -36.31 28.08 -4.41
CA ILE A 27 -35.06 27.46 -3.96
C ILE A 27 -34.15 28.56 -3.42
N ARG A 28 -33.82 28.50 -2.13
CA ARG A 28 -32.95 29.48 -1.47
C ARG A 28 -31.53 28.99 -1.29
N TYR A 29 -31.33 27.67 -1.21
CA TYR A 29 -30.02 27.07 -1.07
C TYR A 29 -29.99 25.66 -1.67
N VAL A 30 -28.82 25.29 -2.20
CA VAL A 30 -28.47 23.94 -2.68
C VAL A 30 -27.01 23.67 -2.32
N ASN A 31 -26.74 22.48 -1.80
CA ASN A 31 -25.37 22.06 -1.48
C ASN A 31 -24.67 21.44 -2.71
N PRO A 32 -23.33 21.29 -2.68
CA PRO A 32 -22.57 20.70 -3.80
C PRO A 32 -23.04 19.29 -4.19
N ALA A 33 -23.42 18.46 -3.23
CA ALA A 33 -23.94 17.12 -3.49
C ALA A 33 -25.21 17.16 -4.37
N TYR A 34 -26.16 18.04 -4.07
CA TYR A 34 -27.38 18.20 -4.87
C TYR A 34 -27.08 18.61 -6.33
N LEU A 35 -26.11 19.50 -6.52
CA LEU A 35 -25.67 19.93 -7.85
C LEU A 35 -25.07 18.76 -8.64
N GLN A 36 -24.22 17.95 -8.00
CA GLN A 36 -23.60 16.79 -8.62
C GLN A 36 -24.63 15.72 -8.99
N THR A 37 -25.56 15.39 -8.09
CA THR A 37 -26.60 14.38 -8.34
C THR A 37 -27.54 14.78 -9.48
N THR A 38 -27.86 16.06 -9.60
CA THR A 38 -28.77 16.56 -10.64
C THR A 38 -28.07 17.01 -11.93
N GLY A 39 -26.74 17.11 -11.92
CA GLY A 39 -25.96 17.65 -13.05
C GLY A 39 -26.24 19.13 -13.34
N ARG A 40 -26.68 19.89 -12.34
CA ARG A 40 -27.07 21.31 -12.46
C ARG A 40 -26.07 22.24 -11.80
N THR A 41 -26.13 23.51 -12.20
CA THR A 41 -25.35 24.58 -11.60
C THR A 41 -26.18 25.37 -10.58
N ARG A 42 -25.51 26.01 -9.62
CA ARG A 42 -26.17 26.83 -8.60
C ARG A 42 -27.02 27.95 -9.21
N GLY A 43 -26.55 28.59 -10.28
CA GLY A 43 -27.27 29.67 -10.98
C GLY A 43 -28.51 29.21 -11.75
N GLU A 44 -28.61 27.92 -12.09
CA GLU A 44 -29.81 27.37 -12.69
C GLU A 44 -30.93 27.11 -11.68
N LEU A 45 -30.60 26.92 -10.40
CA LEU A 45 -31.55 26.49 -9.37
C LEU A 45 -31.92 27.60 -8.38
N VAL A 46 -30.93 28.26 -7.77
CA VAL A 46 -31.17 29.20 -6.66
C VAL A 46 -31.89 30.46 -7.16
N GLY A 47 -32.90 30.90 -6.41
CA GLY A 47 -33.75 32.04 -6.73
C GLY A 47 -34.91 31.72 -7.67
N LYS A 48 -34.99 30.49 -8.19
CA LYS A 48 -36.10 30.04 -9.04
C LYS A 48 -37.10 29.21 -8.24
N HIS A 49 -38.34 29.22 -8.70
CA HIS A 49 -39.37 28.32 -8.20
C HIS A 49 -39.01 26.86 -8.52
N PHE A 50 -39.20 25.95 -7.58
CA PHE A 50 -38.71 24.56 -7.66
C PHE A 50 -39.12 23.85 -8.97
N PHE A 51 -40.37 24.01 -9.38
CA PHE A 51 -40.92 23.35 -10.57
C PHE A 51 -40.53 24.01 -11.89
N ASP A 52 -40.01 25.24 -11.85
CA ASP A 52 -39.48 25.92 -13.04
C ASP A 52 -38.00 25.57 -13.22
N ALA A 53 -37.28 25.41 -12.12
CA ALA A 53 -35.88 24.99 -12.10
C ALA A 53 -35.71 23.50 -12.46
N LEU A 54 -36.66 22.66 -12.04
CA LEU A 54 -36.67 21.21 -12.27
C LEU A 54 -38.03 20.79 -12.84
N PRO A 55 -38.35 21.14 -14.10
CA PRO A 55 -39.64 20.82 -14.70
C PRO A 55 -39.78 19.30 -14.90
N GLN A 56 -41.00 18.78 -14.72
CA GLN A 56 -41.26 17.38 -15.05
C GLN A 56 -41.25 17.16 -16.56
N ARG A 57 -40.95 15.93 -16.98
CA ARG A 57 -41.08 15.53 -18.39
C ARG A 57 -42.55 15.64 -18.84
N PRO A 58 -42.84 16.30 -19.98
CA PRO A 58 -44.19 16.35 -20.53
C PRO A 58 -44.75 14.95 -20.80
N GLY A 59 -46.02 14.72 -20.44
CA GLY A 59 -46.70 13.43 -20.68
C GLY A 59 -46.29 12.29 -19.75
N THR A 60 -45.65 12.59 -18.61
CA THR A 60 -45.28 11.55 -17.62
C THR A 60 -46.53 10.98 -16.93
N PRO A 61 -46.70 9.64 -16.88
CA PRO A 61 -47.79 9.00 -16.13
C PRO A 61 -47.74 9.34 -14.63
N ASP A 62 -48.88 9.31 -13.96
CA ASP A 62 -49.05 9.52 -12.50
C ASP A 62 -48.64 10.89 -11.93
N ASP A 63 -48.36 11.87 -12.80
CA ASP A 63 -48.05 13.27 -12.49
C ASP A 63 -47.13 13.44 -11.25
N PRO A 64 -45.85 13.05 -11.36
CA PRO A 64 -44.89 13.15 -10.26
C PRO A 64 -44.79 14.52 -9.63
N GLN A 65 -44.91 15.57 -10.45
CA GLN A 65 -44.87 16.94 -9.99
C GLN A 65 -45.99 17.24 -9.01
N ARG A 66 -47.21 16.75 -9.28
CA ARG A 66 -48.34 16.89 -8.35
C ARG A 66 -48.08 16.21 -7.02
N LYS A 67 -47.46 15.01 -7.00
CA LYS A 67 -47.12 14.29 -5.77
C LYS A 67 -46.07 15.05 -4.95
N VAL A 68 -45.00 15.52 -5.59
CA VAL A 68 -43.97 16.34 -4.93
C VAL A 68 -44.56 17.65 -4.39
N LYS A 69 -45.42 18.31 -5.17
CA LYS A 69 -46.12 19.54 -4.75
C LYS A 69 -47.02 19.30 -3.55
N ALA A 70 -47.80 18.22 -3.55
CA ALA A 70 -48.69 17.87 -2.45
C ALA A 70 -47.91 17.65 -1.15
N SER A 71 -46.79 16.93 -1.22
CA SER A 71 -45.90 16.69 -0.07
C SER A 71 -45.30 17.99 0.49
N LEU A 72 -44.77 18.87 -0.37
CA LEU A 72 -44.24 20.17 0.04
C LEU A 72 -45.30 21.06 0.70
N CYS A 73 -46.50 21.14 0.11
CA CYS A 73 -47.62 21.88 0.70
C CYS A 73 -48.04 21.28 2.04
N GLN A 74 -48.15 19.95 2.14
CA GLN A 74 -48.51 19.29 3.40
C GLN A 74 -47.52 19.59 4.52
N VAL A 75 -46.21 19.58 4.23
CA VAL A 75 -45.17 19.90 5.21
C VAL A 75 -45.25 21.35 5.65
N ARG A 76 -45.45 22.28 4.70
CA ARG A 76 -45.67 23.71 4.99
C ARG A 76 -46.89 23.93 5.88
N ASP A 77 -48.01 23.29 5.56
CA ASP A 77 -49.31 23.57 6.17
C ASP A 77 -49.46 22.87 7.54
N THR A 78 -48.85 21.68 7.71
CA THR A 78 -48.99 20.88 8.93
C THR A 78 -47.81 20.99 9.90
N GLY A 79 -46.65 21.46 9.44
CA GLY A 79 -45.41 21.46 10.22
C GLY A 79 -44.88 20.06 10.54
N LYS A 80 -45.36 19.01 9.86
CA LYS A 80 -44.89 17.63 10.02
C LYS A 80 -44.02 17.22 8.83
N PRO A 81 -42.92 16.48 9.05
CA PRO A 81 -42.13 15.92 7.95
C PRO A 81 -42.95 14.96 7.09
N ASP A 82 -42.61 14.89 5.80
CA ASP A 82 -43.21 13.95 4.84
C ASP A 82 -42.13 13.28 3.99
N MET A 83 -42.39 12.04 3.56
CA MET A 83 -41.43 11.20 2.85
C MET A 83 -42.06 10.65 1.56
N LEU A 84 -41.40 10.89 0.44
CA LEU A 84 -41.75 10.34 -0.87
C LEU A 84 -40.70 9.31 -1.27
N VAL A 85 -41.09 8.05 -1.41
CA VAL A 85 -40.15 6.95 -1.68
C VAL A 85 -40.44 6.34 -3.04
N LEU A 86 -39.37 5.98 -3.77
CA LEU A 86 -39.44 5.44 -5.13
C LEU A 86 -40.33 6.31 -6.02
N GLN A 87 -40.12 7.62 -5.97
CA GLN A 87 -40.84 8.56 -6.81
C GLN A 87 -40.06 8.77 -8.10
N ARG A 88 -40.58 8.26 -9.21
CA ARG A 88 -40.06 8.63 -10.53
C ARG A 88 -40.18 10.14 -10.71
N TYR A 89 -39.09 10.81 -11.04
CA TYR A 89 -39.06 12.22 -11.39
C TYR A 89 -37.87 12.44 -12.32
N ASP A 90 -38.14 12.33 -13.62
CA ASP A 90 -37.12 12.43 -14.66
C ASP A 90 -36.49 13.84 -14.61
N ILE A 91 -35.16 13.93 -14.66
CA ILE A 91 -34.44 15.21 -14.70
C ILE A 91 -33.93 15.47 -16.12
N PRO A 92 -33.88 16.73 -16.59
CA PRO A 92 -33.39 16.96 -17.93
C PRO A 92 -31.88 16.69 -18.01
N ALA A 93 -31.48 15.98 -19.06
CA ALA A 93 -30.15 15.42 -19.26
C ALA A 93 -29.10 16.53 -19.49
N PRO A 94 -27.95 16.50 -18.82
CA PRO A 94 -26.88 17.47 -19.05
C PRO A 94 -26.47 17.51 -20.53
N GLY A 95 -26.47 18.69 -21.15
CA GLY A 95 -26.04 18.88 -22.54
C GLY A 95 -27.02 18.42 -23.63
N ARG A 96 -28.23 17.95 -23.28
CA ARG A 96 -29.31 17.66 -24.24
C ARG A 96 -30.52 18.57 -23.96
N PRO A 97 -30.72 19.66 -24.72
CA PRO A 97 -31.77 20.66 -24.46
C PRO A 97 -33.17 20.08 -24.31
N ASP A 98 -33.49 19.00 -25.04
CA ASP A 98 -34.80 18.34 -25.04
C ASP A 98 -34.78 16.92 -24.42
N GLY A 99 -33.66 16.52 -23.82
CA GLY A 99 -33.48 15.17 -23.27
C GLY A 99 -33.88 15.09 -21.79
N PHE A 100 -34.58 14.02 -21.40
CA PHE A 100 -34.82 13.66 -20.00
C PHE A 100 -34.17 12.32 -19.68
N GLU A 101 -33.54 12.22 -18.51
CA GLU A 101 -33.08 10.96 -17.95
C GLU A 101 -34.10 10.43 -16.95
N GLU A 102 -34.47 9.16 -17.11
CA GLU A 102 -35.31 8.47 -16.13
C GLU A 102 -34.56 8.39 -14.80
N ARG A 103 -35.16 8.96 -13.74
CA ARG A 103 -34.62 8.92 -12.39
C ARG A 103 -35.71 8.60 -11.38
N TRP A 104 -35.35 7.84 -10.35
CA TRP A 104 -36.19 7.50 -9.22
C TRP A 104 -35.58 8.08 -7.94
N TRP A 105 -36.42 8.69 -7.11
CA TRP A 105 -35.96 9.47 -5.95
C TRP A 105 -36.61 8.99 -4.66
N SER A 106 -35.82 9.01 -3.59
CA SER A 106 -36.29 8.96 -2.21
C SER A 106 -36.08 10.34 -1.58
N LYS A 107 -37.17 11.04 -1.27
CA LYS A 107 -37.18 12.43 -0.79
C LYS A 107 -37.74 12.50 0.62
N ILE A 108 -37.08 13.30 1.47
CA ILE A 108 -37.59 13.67 2.79
C ILE A 108 -37.74 15.19 2.81
N HIS A 109 -38.94 15.66 3.11
CA HIS A 109 -39.25 17.06 3.31
C HIS A 109 -39.39 17.33 4.81
N THR A 110 -38.52 18.18 5.34
CA THR A 110 -38.48 18.52 6.77
C THR A 110 -38.80 20.00 6.97
N PRO A 111 -39.81 20.34 7.78
CA PRO A 111 -40.15 21.73 8.05
C PRO A 111 -39.11 22.34 9.01
N LEU A 112 -38.73 23.59 8.74
CA LEU A 112 -37.90 24.39 9.63
C LEU A 112 -38.73 25.59 10.12
N PRO A 113 -39.13 25.61 11.41
CA PRO A 113 -39.96 26.67 11.95
C PRO A 113 -39.18 27.99 12.09
N GLY A 114 -39.90 29.10 11.92
CA GLY A 114 -39.43 30.44 12.26
C GLY A 114 -39.60 30.75 13.76
N PRO A 115 -39.22 31.96 14.19
CA PRO A 115 -39.36 32.40 15.59
C PRO A 115 -40.80 32.40 16.11
N ASP A 116 -41.77 32.50 15.20
CA ASP A 116 -43.22 32.47 15.45
C ASP A 116 -43.80 31.04 15.51
N GLY A 117 -42.97 30.01 15.33
CA GLY A 117 -43.39 28.61 15.28
C GLY A 117 -44.04 28.18 13.97
N ALA A 118 -44.26 29.10 13.02
CA ALA A 118 -44.76 28.78 11.69
C ALA A 118 -43.61 28.23 10.82
N VAL A 119 -43.92 27.36 9.85
CA VAL A 119 -42.91 26.85 8.91
C VAL A 119 -42.38 28.01 8.08
N LYS A 120 -41.08 28.30 8.21
CA LYS A 120 -40.40 29.35 7.43
C LYS A 120 -39.66 28.78 6.24
N TRP A 121 -39.06 27.59 6.40
CA TRP A 121 -38.32 26.91 5.35
C TRP A 121 -38.67 25.44 5.29
N ILE A 122 -38.41 24.81 4.15
CA ILE A 122 -38.51 23.36 3.96
C ILE A 122 -37.16 22.86 3.49
N VAL A 123 -36.56 21.94 4.24
CA VAL A 123 -35.34 21.24 3.85
C VAL A 123 -35.74 19.97 3.10
N GLN A 124 -35.30 19.81 1.87
CA GLN A 124 -35.46 18.58 1.10
C GLN A 124 -34.11 17.84 1.05
N ARG A 125 -34.10 16.59 1.51
CA ARG A 125 -33.06 15.60 1.18
C ARG A 125 -33.57 14.74 0.03
N ALA A 126 -32.81 14.58 -1.06
CA ALA A 126 -33.28 13.87 -2.25
C ALA A 126 -32.25 12.86 -2.79
N GLU A 127 -32.31 11.62 -2.32
CA GLU A 127 -31.41 10.55 -2.75
C GLU A 127 -31.89 9.95 -4.09
N ASP A 128 -30.95 9.77 -5.03
CA ASP A 128 -31.20 9.04 -6.27
C ASP A 128 -31.13 7.53 -6.01
N VAL A 129 -32.26 6.86 -6.24
CA VAL A 129 -32.47 5.43 -6.00
C VAL A 129 -32.82 4.70 -7.30
N THR A 130 -32.46 5.27 -8.46
CA THR A 130 -32.70 4.68 -9.78
C THR A 130 -32.09 3.29 -9.92
N ALA A 131 -30.86 3.10 -9.42
CA ALA A 131 -30.20 1.79 -9.45
C ALA A 131 -30.91 0.76 -8.56
N PHE A 132 -31.36 1.16 -7.37
CA PHE A 132 -32.15 0.33 -6.48
C PHE A 132 -33.50 -0.06 -7.11
N PHE A 133 -34.22 0.90 -7.71
CA PHE A 133 -35.48 0.63 -8.39
C PHE A 133 -35.35 -0.39 -9.52
N ARG A 134 -34.23 -0.34 -10.25
CA ARG A 134 -33.92 -1.30 -11.33
C ARG A 134 -33.44 -2.67 -10.82
N SER A 135 -33.13 -2.81 -9.54
CA SER A 135 -32.69 -4.08 -8.95
C SER A 135 -33.88 -5.00 -8.66
N ASP A 136 -33.64 -6.31 -8.62
CA ASP A 136 -34.67 -7.30 -8.27
C ASP A 136 -35.23 -7.07 -6.86
N ARG A 137 -34.43 -6.48 -5.97
CA ARG A 137 -34.78 -6.16 -4.57
C ARG A 137 -35.89 -5.11 -4.46
N ALA A 138 -36.00 -4.19 -5.42
CA ALA A 138 -37.13 -3.26 -5.48
C ALA A 138 -38.45 -3.95 -5.87
N ARG A 139 -38.38 -5.08 -6.60
CA ARG A 139 -39.56 -5.88 -6.97
C ARG A 139 -40.05 -6.74 -5.82
N GLU A 140 -39.13 -7.21 -4.97
CA GLU A 140 -39.43 -7.96 -3.73
C GLU A 140 -40.11 -7.07 -2.68
N LEU A 141 -39.84 -5.77 -2.68
CA LEU A 141 -40.53 -4.77 -1.85
C LEU A 141 -41.90 -4.43 -2.46
N GLY A 142 -42.80 -5.41 -2.50
CA GLY A 142 -44.18 -5.31 -3.00
C GLY A 142 -45.07 -4.34 -2.20
N GLU A 143 -46.39 -4.43 -2.39
CA GLU A 143 -47.37 -3.56 -1.71
C GLU A 143 -47.39 -3.72 -0.17
N GLU A 144 -46.86 -4.82 0.37
CA GLU A 144 -46.87 -5.11 1.82
C GLU A 144 -46.00 -4.18 2.67
N PHE A 145 -44.96 -3.56 2.08
CA PHE A 145 -44.05 -2.68 2.82
C PHE A 145 -44.55 -1.23 2.88
N THR A 146 -44.44 -0.63 4.06
CA THR A 146 -44.76 0.79 4.27
C THR A 146 -43.80 1.69 3.50
N THR A 147 -44.23 2.93 3.20
CA THR A 147 -43.39 3.95 2.56
C THR A 147 -42.07 4.14 3.29
N ARG A 148 -42.09 4.09 4.63
CA ARG A 148 -40.90 4.26 5.47
C ARG A 148 -39.89 3.12 5.31
N GLU A 149 -40.35 1.87 5.23
CA GLU A 149 -39.49 0.69 5.06
C GLU A 149 -38.86 0.66 3.66
N LYS A 150 -39.63 1.00 2.62
CA LYS A 150 -39.10 1.18 1.26
C LYS A 150 -38.02 2.26 1.22
N GLY A 151 -38.19 3.34 1.98
CA GLY A 151 -37.24 4.46 2.02
C GLY A 151 -35.91 4.05 2.66
N LEU A 152 -35.99 3.32 3.77
CA LEU A 152 -34.82 2.78 4.45
C LEU A 152 -34.10 1.73 3.59
N ALA A 153 -34.83 0.84 2.91
CA ALA A 153 -34.25 -0.16 2.02
C ALA A 153 -33.49 0.48 0.85
N ALA A 154 -34.05 1.55 0.27
CA ALA A 154 -33.40 2.29 -0.79
C ALA A 154 -32.13 3.02 -0.30
N GLU A 155 -32.17 3.65 0.88
CA GLU A 155 -30.99 4.31 1.48
C GLU A 155 -29.88 3.29 1.81
N LEU A 156 -30.23 2.14 2.37
CA LEU A 156 -29.28 1.05 2.62
C LEU A 156 -28.65 0.51 1.34
N TYR A 157 -29.42 0.39 0.26
CA TYR A 157 -28.88 -0.03 -1.04
C TYR A 157 -27.85 0.96 -1.57
N THR A 158 -28.18 2.26 -1.59
CA THR A 158 -27.25 3.31 -2.06
C THR A 158 -25.96 3.30 -1.26
N ARG A 159 -26.03 3.17 0.08
CA ARG A 159 -24.84 3.08 0.95
C ARG A 159 -24.03 1.80 0.71
N THR A 160 -24.70 0.69 0.46
CA THR A 160 -24.03 -0.60 0.18
C THR A 160 -23.28 -0.53 -1.15
N ASP A 161 -23.88 0.04 -2.20
CA ASP A 161 -23.23 0.22 -3.50
C ASP A 161 -22.02 1.17 -3.42
N GLU A 162 -22.16 2.28 -2.68
CA GLU A 162 -21.06 3.21 -2.42
C GLU A 162 -19.89 2.52 -1.71
N LEU A 163 -20.16 1.72 -0.67
CA LEU A 163 -19.15 0.94 0.03
C LEU A 163 -18.47 -0.08 -0.90
N HIS A 164 -19.24 -0.80 -1.72
CA HIS A 164 -18.67 -1.75 -2.67
C HIS A 164 -17.80 -1.06 -3.73
N ARG A 165 -18.19 0.13 -4.19
CA ARG A 165 -17.40 0.93 -5.11
C ARG A 165 -16.08 1.36 -4.47
N LEU A 166 -16.14 1.98 -3.29
CA LEU A 166 -14.94 2.41 -2.56
C LEU A 166 -14.01 1.24 -2.24
N ASN A 167 -14.56 0.08 -1.87
CA ASN A 167 -13.75 -1.11 -1.62
C ASN A 167 -13.06 -1.61 -2.90
N ARG A 168 -13.75 -1.60 -4.05
CA ARG A 168 -13.12 -1.95 -5.34
C ARG A 168 -12.01 -0.97 -5.73
N GLU A 169 -12.24 0.33 -5.55
CA GLU A 169 -11.23 1.37 -5.81
C GLU A 169 -10.00 1.17 -4.91
N LEU A 170 -10.21 0.87 -3.62
CA LEU A 170 -9.14 0.57 -2.67
C LEU A 170 -8.33 -0.68 -3.08
N LEU A 171 -9.02 -1.77 -3.43
CA LEU A 171 -8.37 -3.00 -3.89
C LEU A 171 -7.55 -2.78 -5.16
N GLN A 172 -8.07 -2.00 -6.11
CA GLN A 172 -7.34 -1.66 -7.34
C GLN A 172 -6.12 -0.79 -7.07
N ALA A 173 -6.24 0.21 -6.18
CA ALA A 173 -5.12 1.05 -5.78
C ALA A 173 -4.02 0.22 -5.13
N HIS A 174 -4.37 -0.70 -4.22
CA HIS A 174 -3.42 -1.56 -3.54
C HIS A 174 -2.73 -2.54 -4.50
N ALA A 175 -3.48 -3.17 -5.41
CA ALA A 175 -2.90 -4.04 -6.43
C ALA A 175 -1.90 -3.30 -7.35
N ARG A 176 -2.20 -2.04 -7.69
CA ARG A 176 -1.30 -1.20 -8.48
C ARG A 176 -0.02 -0.84 -7.72
N GLU A 177 -0.15 -0.51 -6.43
CA GLU A 177 0.99 -0.24 -5.56
C GLU A 177 1.91 -1.47 -5.46
N GLN A 178 1.34 -2.66 -5.23
CA GLN A 178 2.07 -3.93 -5.22
C GLN A 178 2.77 -4.22 -6.56
N GLN A 179 2.12 -3.96 -7.70
CA GLN A 179 2.75 -4.17 -9.00
C GLN A 179 3.95 -3.24 -9.23
N VAL A 180 3.85 -1.97 -8.82
CA VAL A 180 4.96 -1.01 -8.93
C VAL A 180 6.14 -1.45 -8.06
N ALA A 181 5.84 -1.85 -6.83
CA ALA A 181 6.78 -2.41 -5.87
C ALA A 181 7.59 -3.58 -6.46
N VAL A 182 6.91 -4.63 -6.95
CA VAL A 182 7.56 -5.82 -7.53
C VAL A 182 8.40 -5.46 -8.75
N THR A 183 7.87 -4.62 -9.65
CA THR A 183 8.59 -4.24 -10.89
C THR A 183 9.88 -3.47 -10.57
N LEU A 184 9.83 -2.58 -9.58
CA LEU A 184 11.00 -1.81 -9.14
C LEU A 184 12.04 -2.72 -8.47
N GLN A 185 11.60 -3.65 -7.64
CA GLN A 185 12.48 -4.61 -6.99
C GLN A 185 13.13 -5.57 -8.00
N GLU A 186 12.40 -6.13 -8.96
CA GLU A 186 12.96 -6.97 -10.02
C GLU A 186 14.02 -6.22 -10.85
N ALA A 187 13.77 -4.95 -11.18
CA ALA A 187 14.73 -4.10 -11.88
C ALA A 187 15.98 -3.81 -11.04
N MET A 188 15.81 -3.61 -9.73
CA MET A 188 16.91 -3.38 -8.80
C MET A 188 17.70 -4.65 -8.49
N LEU A 189 17.06 -5.82 -8.53
CA LEU A 189 17.65 -7.10 -8.17
C LEU A 189 18.41 -7.81 -9.29
N SER A 190 18.52 -7.21 -10.48
CA SER A 190 19.20 -7.78 -11.66
C SER A 190 20.40 -8.64 -11.27
N VAL A 191 20.28 -9.96 -11.52
CA VAL A 191 21.26 -10.95 -11.09
C VAL A 191 22.58 -10.68 -11.82
N PRO A 192 23.74 -10.69 -11.15
CA PRO A 192 25.02 -10.75 -11.83
C PRO A 192 25.01 -11.89 -12.87
N ASP A 193 25.76 -11.78 -13.98
CA ASP A 193 25.94 -12.91 -14.91
C ASP A 193 26.72 -14.03 -14.21
N LEU A 194 26.01 -14.82 -13.40
CA LEU A 194 26.51 -15.97 -12.66
C LEU A 194 26.70 -17.19 -13.58
N GLY A 195 26.28 -17.12 -14.85
CA GLY A 195 26.42 -18.22 -15.82
C GLY A 195 27.87 -18.58 -16.13
N ARG A 196 28.84 -17.83 -15.58
CA ARG A 196 30.29 -18.10 -15.65
C ARG A 196 30.85 -18.78 -14.39
N HIS A 197 30.04 -18.94 -13.34
CA HIS A 197 30.47 -19.37 -12.01
C HIS A 197 29.66 -20.57 -11.52
N ASP A 198 30.02 -21.78 -11.95
CA ASP A 198 29.38 -23.04 -11.52
C ASP A 198 29.56 -23.33 -10.01
N ASN A 199 30.43 -22.57 -9.35
CA ASN A 199 30.74 -22.68 -7.93
C ASN A 199 29.93 -21.71 -7.06
N ILE A 200 29.01 -20.93 -7.62
CA ILE A 200 28.22 -19.93 -6.90
C ILE A 200 26.73 -20.22 -7.06
N ALA A 201 26.01 -20.25 -5.93
CA ALA A 201 24.55 -20.27 -5.91
C ALA A 201 24.01 -19.08 -5.14
N VAL A 202 22.89 -18.53 -5.61
CA VAL A 202 22.18 -17.45 -4.94
C VAL A 202 20.72 -17.81 -4.78
N ARG A 203 20.16 -17.47 -3.62
CA ARG A 203 18.72 -17.49 -3.36
C ARG A 203 18.30 -16.15 -2.78
N TYR A 204 17.13 -15.70 -3.21
CA TYR A 204 16.52 -14.49 -2.70
C TYR A 204 15.03 -14.74 -2.49
N LEU A 205 14.57 -14.63 -1.25
CA LEU A 205 13.18 -14.89 -0.86
C LEU A 205 12.65 -13.65 -0.16
N PRO A 206 11.69 -12.93 -0.76
CA PRO A 206 11.05 -11.80 -0.09
C PRO A 206 10.15 -12.30 1.05
N ALA A 207 10.00 -11.48 2.10
CA ALA A 207 9.10 -11.74 3.21
C ALA A 207 7.65 -11.92 2.74
N THR A 208 6.88 -12.77 3.43
CA THR A 208 5.47 -13.08 3.07
C THR A 208 4.44 -11.98 3.43
N THR A 209 4.88 -10.77 3.78
CA THR A 209 4.03 -9.64 4.20
C THR A 209 3.45 -8.84 3.03
N SER A 210 2.31 -8.18 3.28
CA SER A 210 1.33 -7.64 2.31
C SER A 210 1.84 -6.66 1.24
N LEU A 211 3.10 -6.20 1.31
CA LEU A 211 3.66 -5.25 0.36
C LEU A 211 4.78 -5.84 -0.52
N ASN A 212 5.31 -7.05 -0.27
CA ASN A 212 6.32 -7.72 -1.11
C ASN A 212 7.48 -6.81 -1.56
N VAL A 213 7.98 -5.93 -0.69
CA VAL A 213 9.10 -5.03 -1.01
C VAL A 213 10.19 -5.20 0.02
N CYS A 214 11.38 -5.56 -0.46
CA CYS A 214 12.47 -6.03 0.36
C CYS A 214 13.55 -4.98 0.70
N GLY A 215 14.08 -5.05 1.91
CA GLY A 215 15.24 -4.28 2.39
C GLY A 215 16.60 -4.90 2.03
N ASP A 216 16.64 -6.22 1.80
CA ASP A 216 17.85 -6.98 1.52
C ASP A 216 18.36 -6.81 0.10
N TRP A 217 19.69 -6.84 -0.04
CA TRP A 217 20.36 -6.95 -1.32
C TRP A 217 21.62 -7.80 -1.24
N TYR A 218 22.07 -8.23 -2.41
CA TYR A 218 23.35 -8.88 -2.58
C TYR A 218 24.06 -8.37 -3.85
N ASP A 219 25.37 -8.58 -3.92
CA ASP A 219 26.15 -8.37 -5.14
C ASP A 219 27.30 -9.39 -5.20
N VAL A 220 27.60 -9.86 -6.42
CA VAL A 220 28.73 -10.75 -6.71
C VAL A 220 29.42 -10.22 -7.96
N VAL A 221 30.71 -9.89 -7.82
CA VAL A 221 31.44 -9.15 -8.84
C VAL A 221 32.82 -9.73 -9.08
N ASP A 222 33.14 -9.99 -10.35
CA ASP A 222 34.50 -10.29 -10.78
C ASP A 222 35.41 -9.06 -10.67
N LEU A 223 36.58 -9.25 -10.07
CA LEU A 223 37.63 -8.24 -9.89
C LEU A 223 38.95 -8.74 -10.49
N PRO A 224 39.14 -8.63 -11.82
CA PRO A 224 40.28 -9.24 -12.49
C PRO A 224 41.64 -8.64 -12.08
N PRO A 225 42.74 -9.43 -12.14
CA PRO A 225 42.77 -10.87 -12.38
C PRO A 225 42.58 -11.69 -11.08
N ASP A 226 41.93 -12.85 -11.18
CA ASP A 226 41.87 -13.90 -10.13
C ASP A 226 41.24 -13.49 -8.78
N ARG A 227 40.31 -12.53 -8.80
CA ARG A 227 39.53 -12.17 -7.61
C ARG A 227 38.07 -12.00 -7.97
N TYR A 228 37.24 -12.22 -6.98
CA TYR A 228 35.85 -11.81 -6.99
C TYR A 228 35.48 -11.29 -5.61
N ALA A 229 34.42 -10.50 -5.53
CA ALA A 229 33.90 -9.99 -4.28
C ALA A 229 32.42 -10.34 -4.17
N ALA A 230 32.00 -10.64 -2.95
CA ALA A 230 30.62 -10.89 -2.60
C ALA A 230 30.22 -9.95 -1.48
N ALA A 231 28.99 -9.48 -1.51
CA ALA A 231 28.43 -8.66 -0.47
C ALA A 231 26.95 -8.93 -0.28
N VAL A 232 26.50 -8.78 0.96
CA VAL A 232 25.09 -8.84 1.37
C VAL A 232 24.85 -7.65 2.30
N GLY A 233 23.66 -7.09 2.27
CA GLY A 233 23.25 -6.07 3.23
C GLY A 233 21.74 -5.98 3.35
N ASP A 234 21.31 -5.24 4.37
CA ASP A 234 19.91 -5.03 4.73
C ASP A 234 19.67 -3.56 5.15
N VAL A 235 18.51 -3.02 4.74
CA VAL A 235 18.02 -1.69 5.08
C VAL A 235 16.95 -1.81 6.14
N VAL A 236 17.10 -1.03 7.21
CA VAL A 236 16.10 -0.96 8.27
C VAL A 236 14.71 -0.59 7.73
N GLY A 237 13.73 -1.44 8.03
CA GLY A 237 12.32 -1.21 7.74
C GLY A 237 11.86 -1.92 6.47
N HIS A 238 10.59 -1.70 6.10
CA HIS A 238 9.95 -2.43 5.00
C HIS A 238 9.12 -1.51 4.10
N GLY A 239 8.75 -1.99 2.92
CA GLY A 239 7.87 -1.28 1.98
C GLY A 239 8.63 -0.39 0.99
N LEU A 240 7.88 0.38 0.20
CA LEU A 240 8.40 1.09 -0.99
C LEU A 240 9.56 2.05 -0.69
N HIS A 241 9.54 2.71 0.48
CA HIS A 241 10.63 3.60 0.89
C HIS A 241 11.92 2.80 1.16
N ALA A 242 11.83 1.69 1.89
CA ALA A 242 12.98 0.83 2.19
C ALA A 242 13.62 0.26 0.91
N ALA A 243 12.83 -0.21 -0.08
CA ALA A 243 13.42 -0.65 -1.35
C ALA A 243 14.05 0.47 -2.17
N ALA A 244 13.49 1.68 -2.14
CA ALA A 244 14.13 2.81 -2.81
C ALA A 244 15.52 3.09 -2.21
N VAL A 245 15.62 3.04 -0.88
CA VAL A 245 16.89 3.16 -0.14
C VAL A 245 17.84 2.00 -0.45
N MET A 246 17.34 0.76 -0.40
CA MET A 246 18.09 -0.45 -0.76
C MET A 246 18.66 -0.32 -2.17
N GLY A 247 17.87 0.09 -3.16
CA GLY A 247 18.33 0.27 -4.54
C GLY A 247 19.45 1.30 -4.68
N MET A 248 19.39 2.39 -3.92
CA MET A 248 20.45 3.39 -3.85
C MET A 248 21.72 2.82 -3.21
N LEU A 249 21.61 2.13 -2.07
CA LEU A 249 22.75 1.53 -1.37
C LEU A 249 23.39 0.40 -2.19
N ARG A 250 22.59 -0.48 -2.79
CA ARG A 250 23.06 -1.53 -3.69
C ARG A 250 23.82 -0.93 -4.87
N SER A 251 23.27 0.09 -5.52
CA SER A 251 23.93 0.75 -6.66
C SER A 251 25.26 1.38 -6.26
N ALA A 252 25.30 2.07 -5.11
CA ALA A 252 26.51 2.63 -4.55
C ALA A 252 27.55 1.56 -4.21
N LEU A 253 27.12 0.47 -3.55
CA LEU A 253 27.99 -0.66 -3.23
C LEU A 253 28.54 -1.32 -4.50
N SER A 254 27.71 -1.53 -5.53
CA SER A 254 28.15 -2.14 -6.79
C SER A 254 29.20 -1.31 -7.52
N ALA A 255 29.13 0.02 -7.42
CA ALA A 255 30.17 0.90 -7.93
C ALA A 255 31.45 0.84 -7.05
N VAL A 256 31.29 0.92 -5.74
CA VAL A 256 32.40 0.96 -4.78
C VAL A 256 33.16 -0.36 -4.71
N ILE A 257 32.47 -1.50 -4.79
CA ILE A 257 33.07 -2.85 -4.75
C ILE A 257 34.01 -3.08 -5.94
N ARG A 258 33.70 -2.49 -7.10
CA ARG A 258 34.53 -2.50 -8.32
C ARG A 258 35.71 -1.54 -8.24
N ALA A 259 35.52 -0.39 -7.61
CA ALA A 259 36.54 0.66 -7.55
C ALA A 259 37.56 0.44 -6.41
N ILE A 260 37.13 -0.16 -5.30
CA ILE A 260 37.92 -0.25 -4.06
C ILE A 260 38.01 -1.72 -3.63
N PRO A 261 39.17 -2.39 -3.82
CA PRO A 261 39.34 -3.78 -3.41
C PRO A 261 39.21 -4.01 -1.89
N SER A 262 39.72 -3.07 -1.07
CA SER A 262 39.63 -3.18 0.41
C SER A 262 38.17 -3.25 0.86
N PRO A 263 37.77 -4.28 1.64
CA PRO A 263 36.43 -4.35 2.20
C PRO A 263 36.12 -3.22 3.16
N ALA A 264 37.04 -2.89 4.07
CA ALA A 264 36.88 -1.81 5.05
C ALA A 264 36.65 -0.45 4.37
N GLN A 265 37.53 -0.07 3.44
CA GLN A 265 37.43 1.22 2.74
C GLN A 265 36.15 1.30 1.88
N ALA A 266 35.72 0.18 1.29
CA ALA A 266 34.46 0.14 0.54
C ALA A 266 33.25 0.41 1.45
N LEU A 267 33.19 -0.24 2.62
CA LEU A 267 32.11 -0.02 3.58
C LEU A 267 32.21 1.36 4.28
N GLU A 268 33.39 1.97 4.37
CA GLU A 268 33.56 3.37 4.78
C GLU A 268 32.89 4.32 3.79
N VAL A 269 33.19 4.19 2.49
CA VAL A 269 32.59 5.02 1.44
C VAL A 269 31.08 4.81 1.38
N LEU A 270 30.61 3.56 1.46
CA LEU A 270 29.17 3.27 1.53
C LEU A 270 28.53 3.90 2.78
N GLY A 271 29.20 3.84 3.93
CA GLY A 271 28.73 4.46 5.17
C GLY A 271 28.67 5.99 5.10
N LEU A 272 29.57 6.63 4.38
CA LEU A 272 29.49 8.08 4.11
C LEU A 272 28.31 8.42 3.19
N TYR A 273 28.08 7.61 2.15
CA TYR A 273 26.92 7.76 1.27
C TYR A 273 25.60 7.58 2.03
N ALA A 274 25.50 6.57 2.90
CA ALA A 274 24.31 6.30 3.71
C ALA A 274 23.90 7.52 4.57
N ARG A 275 24.84 8.33 5.06
CA ARG A 275 24.52 9.57 5.80
C ARG A 275 23.83 10.64 4.97
N SER A 276 23.94 10.57 3.63
CA SER A 276 23.30 11.50 2.71
C SER A 276 21.94 11.04 2.22
N VAL A 277 21.52 9.82 2.60
CA VAL A 277 20.28 9.19 2.15
C VAL A 277 19.37 9.01 3.36
N ASP A 278 18.20 9.65 3.33
CA ASP A 278 17.18 9.48 4.36
C ASP A 278 16.71 8.02 4.39
N GLY A 279 16.57 7.44 5.58
CA GLY A 279 16.25 6.03 5.78
C GLY A 279 17.41 5.03 5.60
N ALA A 280 18.61 5.44 5.18
CA ALA A 280 19.76 4.53 5.01
C ALA A 280 20.62 4.35 6.27
N MET A 281 20.37 5.14 7.30
CA MET A 281 21.10 5.06 8.56
C MET A 281 20.80 3.72 9.25
N ALA A 282 21.82 3.14 9.86
CA ALA A 282 21.78 1.83 10.50
C ALA A 282 21.53 0.64 9.56
N ALA A 283 21.56 0.82 8.24
CA ALA A 283 21.64 -0.30 7.31
C ALA A 283 22.88 -1.16 7.60
N THR A 284 22.73 -2.47 7.49
CA THR A 284 23.81 -3.43 7.74
C THR A 284 24.40 -3.90 6.42
N ALA A 285 25.69 -4.23 6.41
CA ALA A 285 26.33 -4.79 5.22
C ALA A 285 27.60 -5.56 5.55
N VAL A 286 27.87 -6.63 4.83
CA VAL A 286 29.15 -7.33 4.83
C VAL A 286 29.72 -7.40 3.43
N LYS A 287 31.03 -7.23 3.31
CA LYS A 287 31.76 -7.42 2.05
C LYS A 287 32.91 -8.39 2.27
N VAL A 288 33.04 -9.35 1.37
CA VAL A 288 34.15 -10.30 1.31
C VAL A 288 34.85 -10.15 -0.04
N LEU A 289 36.17 -10.02 -0.02
CA LEU A 289 37.05 -10.14 -1.17
C LEU A 289 37.66 -11.55 -1.15
N ILE A 290 37.55 -12.26 -2.26
CA ILE A 290 38.10 -13.59 -2.46
C ILE A 290 39.26 -13.49 -3.46
N ASP A 291 40.48 -13.82 -3.02
CA ASP A 291 41.66 -13.93 -3.88
C ASP A 291 41.97 -15.42 -4.12
N THR A 292 41.71 -15.90 -5.34
CA THR A 292 41.82 -17.33 -5.68
C THR A 292 43.26 -17.79 -5.85
N ARG A 293 44.14 -16.88 -6.23
CA ARG A 293 45.57 -17.16 -6.41
C ARG A 293 46.27 -17.38 -5.08
N SER A 294 46.02 -16.51 -4.10
CA SER A 294 46.63 -16.59 -2.76
C SER A 294 45.79 -17.37 -1.75
N ARG A 295 44.58 -17.78 -2.13
CA ARG A 295 43.61 -18.50 -1.28
C ARG A 295 43.29 -17.74 0.00
N LEU A 296 43.04 -16.44 -0.15
CA LEU A 296 42.81 -15.51 0.93
C LEU A 296 41.40 -14.94 0.84
N LEU A 297 40.69 -14.98 1.96
CA LEU A 297 39.50 -14.18 2.19
C LEU A 297 39.92 -12.92 2.96
N ILE A 298 39.42 -11.76 2.54
CA ILE A 298 39.50 -10.52 3.30
C ILE A 298 38.08 -9.99 3.45
N TYR A 299 37.67 -9.60 4.65
CA TYR A 299 36.31 -9.12 4.89
C TYR A 299 36.25 -7.96 5.87
N SER A 300 35.14 -7.24 5.82
CA SER A 300 34.73 -6.22 6.79
C SER A 300 33.22 -6.31 6.94
N ASN A 301 32.73 -6.13 8.16
CA ASN A 301 31.32 -6.30 8.51
C ASN A 301 30.80 -5.06 9.24
N ALA A 302 29.81 -4.39 8.65
CA ALA A 302 29.09 -3.25 9.21
C ALA A 302 27.76 -3.72 9.82
N GLY A 303 27.83 -4.31 11.01
CA GLY A 303 26.68 -4.64 11.86
C GLY A 303 25.80 -5.77 11.34
N HIS A 304 26.25 -6.51 10.33
CA HIS A 304 25.54 -7.62 9.69
C HIS A 304 25.85 -8.95 10.40
N PRO A 305 25.01 -9.98 10.29
CA PRO A 305 25.37 -11.33 10.70
C PRO A 305 26.71 -11.80 10.07
N PRO A 306 27.57 -12.52 10.82
CA PRO A 306 28.88 -12.91 10.32
C PRO A 306 28.73 -13.99 9.22
N PRO A 307 29.40 -13.84 8.06
CA PRO A 307 29.50 -14.91 7.08
C PRO A 307 30.08 -16.18 7.69
N VAL A 308 29.69 -17.34 7.15
CA VAL A 308 30.18 -18.64 7.62
C VAL A 308 31.15 -19.21 6.60
N LEU A 309 32.33 -19.61 7.04
CA LEU A 309 33.23 -20.47 6.27
C LEU A 309 33.07 -21.91 6.74
N LEU A 310 32.49 -22.75 5.90
CA LEU A 310 32.38 -24.19 6.12
C LEU A 310 33.60 -24.89 5.52
N HIS A 311 34.38 -25.54 6.37
CA HIS A 311 35.52 -26.34 5.94
C HIS A 311 35.09 -27.73 5.45
N ARG A 312 35.93 -28.36 4.63
CA ARG A 312 35.68 -29.73 4.14
C ARG A 312 35.54 -30.80 5.24
N ASP A 313 36.09 -30.56 6.42
CA ASP A 313 35.95 -31.46 7.58
C ASP A 313 34.61 -31.29 8.33
N GLY A 314 33.78 -30.33 7.89
CA GLY A 314 32.47 -30.03 8.48
C GLY A 314 32.52 -28.98 9.58
N THR A 315 33.69 -28.45 9.92
CA THR A 315 33.80 -27.35 10.88
C THR A 315 33.36 -26.03 10.24
N CYS A 316 32.72 -25.16 11.04
CA CYS A 316 32.28 -23.84 10.61
C CYS A 316 33.05 -22.76 11.38
N GLU A 317 33.65 -21.81 10.66
CA GLU A 317 34.24 -20.59 11.22
C GLU A 317 33.34 -19.39 10.91
N LEU A 318 32.93 -18.65 11.94
CA LEU A 318 32.21 -17.38 11.79
C LEU A 318 33.21 -16.26 11.50
N LEU A 319 32.96 -15.47 10.46
CA LEU A 319 33.81 -14.35 10.07
C LEU A 319 33.42 -13.08 10.84
N ASP A 320 33.72 -13.05 12.15
CA ASP A 320 33.30 -12.01 13.10
C ASP A 320 34.43 -11.08 13.59
N ARG A 321 35.69 -11.33 13.19
CA ARG A 321 36.87 -10.60 13.67
C ARG A 321 37.01 -9.17 13.15
N ALA A 322 36.11 -8.76 12.25
CA ALA A 322 36.04 -7.41 11.68
C ALA A 322 34.61 -6.85 11.71
N THR A 323 33.83 -7.24 12.71
CA THR A 323 32.52 -6.66 12.99
C THR A 323 32.65 -5.28 13.60
N ASP A 324 31.90 -4.34 13.05
CA ASP A 324 31.84 -2.94 13.43
C ASP A 324 30.37 -2.48 13.38
N PRO A 325 29.95 -1.38 14.04
CA PRO A 325 28.56 -0.95 14.00
C PRO A 325 28.00 -0.73 12.58
N PRO A 326 26.66 -0.77 12.41
CA PRO A 326 25.99 -0.54 11.14
C PRO A 326 26.39 0.76 10.42
N LEU A 327 26.03 0.87 9.14
CA LEU A 327 26.33 2.03 8.31
C LEU A 327 25.76 3.31 8.94
N GLY A 328 26.57 4.37 8.99
CA GLY A 328 26.17 5.66 9.54
C GLY A 328 26.02 5.72 11.07
N ALA A 329 26.03 4.60 11.81
CA ALA A 329 25.69 4.57 13.24
C ALA A 329 26.61 5.41 14.16
N ARG A 330 27.89 5.56 13.79
CA ARG A 330 28.84 6.38 14.57
C ARG A 330 28.62 7.86 14.31
N GLU A 331 28.67 8.71 15.34
CA GLU A 331 28.59 10.17 15.16
C GLU A 331 29.80 10.74 14.39
N HIS A 332 30.99 10.19 14.65
CA HIS A 332 32.25 10.62 14.05
C HIS A 332 32.83 9.52 13.15
N HIS A 333 33.55 9.93 12.11
CA HIS A 333 34.24 8.99 11.22
C HIS A 333 35.38 8.28 11.96
N VAL A 334 35.35 6.95 11.97
CA VAL A 334 36.42 6.08 12.47
C VAL A 334 36.69 5.02 11.40
N PRO A 335 37.96 4.73 11.07
CA PRO A 335 38.29 3.69 10.11
C PRO A 335 37.68 2.35 10.49
N ARG A 336 37.10 1.63 9.52
CA ARG A 336 36.51 0.31 9.74
C ARG A 336 37.58 -0.77 9.79
N PRO A 337 37.44 -1.79 10.64
CA PRO A 337 38.35 -2.92 10.65
C PRO A 337 38.16 -3.80 9.42
N GLN A 338 39.22 -4.51 9.04
CA GLN A 338 39.15 -5.66 8.14
C GLN A 338 39.97 -6.81 8.71
N ALA A 339 39.52 -8.03 8.46
CA ALA A 339 40.22 -9.25 8.83
C ALA A 339 40.46 -10.10 7.59
N GLY A 340 41.42 -11.02 7.68
CA GLY A 340 41.67 -11.98 6.62
C GLY A 340 42.08 -13.33 7.15
N LEU A 341 41.75 -14.36 6.38
CA LEU A 341 42.03 -15.75 6.67
C LEU A 341 42.25 -16.52 5.38
N THR A 342 43.06 -17.57 5.45
CA THR A 342 43.28 -18.48 4.32
C THR A 342 42.18 -19.54 4.28
N TYR A 343 41.84 -20.02 3.09
CA TYR A 343 40.91 -21.14 2.90
C TYR A 343 41.58 -22.30 2.15
N THR A 344 40.96 -23.47 2.23
CA THR A 344 41.36 -24.67 1.47
C THR A 344 40.42 -24.88 0.29
N PRO A 345 40.92 -25.29 -0.89
CA PRO A 345 40.05 -25.61 -2.02
C PRO A 345 38.93 -26.61 -1.66
N GLY A 346 37.71 -26.22 -1.95
CA GLY A 346 36.46 -26.89 -1.64
C GLY A 346 35.83 -26.53 -0.30
N ASP A 347 36.41 -25.61 0.47
CA ASP A 347 35.68 -24.91 1.53
C ASP A 347 34.50 -24.12 0.93
N THR A 348 33.49 -23.83 1.73
CA THR A 348 32.27 -23.13 1.28
C THR A 348 32.05 -21.87 2.09
N LEU A 349 32.02 -20.73 1.41
CA LEU A 349 31.68 -19.44 2.01
C LEU A 349 30.18 -19.18 1.83
N VAL A 350 29.51 -18.80 2.94
CA VAL A 350 28.08 -18.53 2.99
C VAL A 350 27.85 -17.12 3.52
N LEU A 351 27.21 -16.26 2.73
CA LEU A 351 26.75 -14.93 3.13
C LEU A 351 25.23 -14.95 3.13
N TYR A 352 24.62 -14.32 4.13
CA TYR A 352 23.18 -14.35 4.33
C TYR A 352 22.71 -13.13 5.12
N THR A 353 21.46 -12.73 4.92
CA THR A 353 20.78 -11.76 5.80
C THR A 353 20.16 -12.43 7.03
N ASP A 354 19.84 -11.61 8.01
CA ASP A 354 19.28 -12.06 9.30
C ASP A 354 17.97 -12.82 9.15
N GLY A 355 17.14 -12.55 8.14
CA GLY A 355 15.93 -13.35 7.89
C GLY A 355 16.14 -14.85 7.68
N LEU A 356 17.38 -15.30 7.40
CA LEU A 356 17.74 -16.72 7.37
C LEU A 356 17.82 -17.34 8.78
N ILE A 357 18.20 -16.56 9.80
CA ILE A 357 18.54 -17.06 11.15
C ILE A 357 17.65 -16.50 12.25
N GLU A 358 17.12 -15.28 12.08
CA GLU A 358 16.37 -14.55 13.08
C GLU A 358 14.94 -15.09 13.20
N ARG A 359 14.53 -15.33 14.44
CA ARG A 359 13.18 -15.77 14.78
C ARG A 359 12.68 -15.01 15.99
N ARG A 360 11.39 -14.69 15.99
CA ARG A 360 10.77 -13.95 17.08
C ARG A 360 10.82 -14.74 18.39
N GLY A 361 11.38 -14.12 19.42
CA GLY A 361 11.46 -14.70 20.77
C GLY A 361 12.63 -15.68 20.95
N GLU A 362 13.58 -15.70 20.03
CA GLU A 362 14.78 -16.53 20.06
C GLU A 362 16.05 -15.65 20.01
N ASP A 363 17.14 -16.14 20.58
CA ASP A 363 18.44 -15.47 20.49
C ASP A 363 19.06 -15.70 19.09
N ILE A 364 19.82 -14.73 18.59
CA ILE A 364 20.52 -14.83 17.31
C ILE A 364 21.55 -15.98 17.32
N ASP A 365 22.13 -16.27 18.49
CA ASP A 365 23.10 -17.35 18.66
C ASP A 365 22.47 -18.74 18.41
N ASP A 366 21.20 -18.92 18.77
CA ASP A 366 20.47 -20.16 18.50
C ASP A 366 20.22 -20.32 16.98
N GLY A 367 19.97 -19.22 16.28
CA GLY A 367 19.89 -19.14 14.82
C GLY A 367 21.18 -19.55 14.14
N LEU A 368 22.30 -18.99 14.58
CA LEU A 368 23.64 -19.32 14.09
C LEU A 368 24.00 -20.79 14.37
N ALA A 369 23.67 -21.30 15.54
CA ALA A 369 23.93 -22.70 15.91
C ALA A 369 23.17 -23.67 14.99
N ARG A 370 21.92 -23.37 14.64
CA ARG A 370 21.18 -24.17 13.65
C ARG A 370 21.80 -24.09 12.27
N LEU A 371 22.10 -22.89 11.78
CA LEU A 371 22.69 -22.68 10.46
C LEU A 371 23.98 -23.50 10.32
N THR A 372 24.89 -23.40 11.29
CA THR A 372 26.16 -24.15 11.29
C THR A 372 25.94 -25.67 11.39
N THR A 373 24.94 -26.12 12.16
CA THR A 373 24.57 -27.55 12.23
C THR A 373 24.09 -28.09 10.88
N VAL A 374 23.22 -27.35 10.17
CA VAL A 374 22.74 -27.76 8.85
C VAL A 374 23.89 -27.75 7.83
N LEU A 375 24.74 -26.72 7.84
CA LEU A 375 25.91 -26.62 6.97
C LEU A 375 26.87 -27.81 7.16
N GLY A 376 27.19 -28.19 8.40
CA GLY A 376 28.06 -29.33 8.67
C GLY A 376 27.45 -30.68 8.25
N THR A 377 26.12 -30.81 8.34
CA THR A 377 25.37 -32.02 7.93
C THR A 377 25.34 -32.17 6.41
N GLU A 378 25.06 -31.08 5.69
CA GLU A 378 24.85 -31.06 4.24
C GLU A 378 26.12 -30.65 3.46
N ARG A 379 27.30 -30.66 4.11
CA ARG A 379 28.58 -30.10 3.59
C ARG A 379 29.03 -30.62 2.21
N ASP A 380 28.64 -31.84 1.89
CA ASP A 380 29.03 -32.55 0.67
C ASP A 380 28.15 -32.15 -0.54
N LEU A 381 27.07 -31.39 -0.32
CA LEU A 381 26.21 -30.89 -1.38
C LEU A 381 26.89 -29.77 -2.21
N PRO A 382 26.69 -29.73 -3.54
CA PRO A 382 27.13 -28.59 -4.34
C PRO A 382 26.33 -27.32 -3.99
N PRO A 383 26.81 -26.12 -4.39
CA PRO A 383 26.24 -24.85 -3.97
C PRO A 383 24.72 -24.72 -4.14
N ASP A 384 24.16 -25.08 -5.30
CA ASP A 384 22.72 -24.97 -5.55
C ASP A 384 21.87 -25.86 -4.63
N PRO A 385 22.10 -27.19 -4.58
CA PRO A 385 21.38 -28.05 -3.64
C PRO A 385 21.62 -27.70 -2.17
N LEU A 386 22.79 -27.17 -1.82
CA LEU A 386 23.07 -26.71 -0.46
C LEU A 386 22.18 -25.50 -0.10
N ALA A 387 22.00 -24.55 -1.02
CA ALA A 387 21.13 -23.41 -0.80
C ALA A 387 19.68 -23.84 -0.57
N ASP A 388 19.18 -24.77 -1.38
CA ASP A 388 17.83 -25.30 -1.22
C ASP A 388 17.68 -26.10 0.09
N ALA A 389 18.70 -26.87 0.48
CA ALA A 389 18.71 -27.62 1.72
C ALA A 389 18.69 -26.70 2.95
N LEU A 390 19.43 -25.59 2.93
CA LEU A 390 19.43 -24.59 4.00
C LEU A 390 18.03 -23.97 4.16
N LEU A 391 17.42 -23.52 3.08
CA LEU A 391 16.08 -22.92 3.11
C LEU A 391 15.03 -23.92 3.62
N ALA A 392 15.13 -25.19 3.21
CA ALA A 392 14.20 -26.22 3.66
C ALA A 392 14.39 -26.59 5.14
N ARG A 393 15.62 -26.79 5.59
CA ARG A 393 15.91 -27.23 6.98
C ARG A 393 15.82 -26.13 8.02
N LEU A 394 15.82 -24.86 7.59
CA LEU A 394 15.60 -23.72 8.47
C LEU A 394 14.14 -23.24 8.48
N ASP A 395 13.23 -24.00 7.85
CA ASP A 395 11.79 -23.72 7.75
C ASP A 395 11.47 -22.40 7.02
N ILE A 396 12.29 -22.04 6.02
CA ILE A 396 12.19 -20.80 5.24
C ILE A 396 11.55 -21.04 3.86
N ALA A 397 11.58 -22.28 3.36
CA ALA A 397 11.14 -22.62 2.00
C ALA A 397 9.67 -22.30 1.68
N GLU A 398 8.78 -22.32 2.67
CA GLU A 398 7.35 -22.02 2.49
C GLU A 398 6.98 -20.54 2.76
N GLY A 399 7.96 -19.73 3.15
CA GLY A 399 7.78 -18.30 3.43
C GLY A 399 8.59 -17.86 4.63
N ALA A 400 9.43 -16.86 4.42
CA ALA A 400 10.23 -16.25 5.47
C ALA A 400 9.43 -15.14 6.19
N PRO A 401 9.59 -14.99 7.52
CA PRO A 401 9.00 -13.88 8.27
C PRO A 401 9.64 -12.53 7.94
N ASP A 402 10.90 -12.57 7.48
CA ASP A 402 11.66 -11.43 6.98
C ASP A 402 12.30 -11.78 5.64
N ASP A 403 12.89 -10.81 4.98
CA ASP A 403 13.57 -11.00 3.72
C ASP A 403 14.82 -11.89 3.85
N VAL A 404 15.15 -12.64 2.80
CA VAL A 404 16.33 -13.51 2.78
C VAL A 404 17.11 -13.31 1.50
N ALA A 405 18.34 -12.82 1.60
CA ALA A 405 19.37 -12.99 0.58
C ALA A 405 20.39 -14.03 1.06
N LEU A 406 20.73 -14.98 0.19
CA LEU A 406 21.69 -16.06 0.48
C LEU A 406 22.63 -16.23 -0.71
N ILE A 407 23.94 -16.18 -0.44
CA ILE A 407 25.01 -16.49 -1.38
C ILE A 407 25.82 -17.66 -0.85
N ILE A 408 26.02 -18.67 -1.69
CA ILE A 408 26.90 -19.82 -1.42
C ILE A 408 28.01 -19.84 -2.46
N ILE A 409 29.26 -19.90 -2.02
CA ILE A 409 30.44 -19.93 -2.88
C ILE A 409 31.32 -21.11 -2.48
N ARG A 410 31.54 -22.05 -3.39
CA ARG A 410 32.56 -23.09 -3.23
C ARG A 410 33.91 -22.53 -3.67
N LEU A 411 34.88 -22.51 -2.76
CA LEU A 411 36.19 -21.85 -2.89
C LEU A 411 37.28 -22.73 -3.50
#